data_AF-A0A1Q9SCP5-F1
#
_entry.id   AF-A0A1Q9SCP5-F1
#
_cell.length_a   1.000
_cell.length_b   1.000
_cell.length_c   1.000
_cell.angle_alpha   90.00
_cell.angle_beta   90.00
_cell.angle_gamma   90.00
#
_symmetry.space_group_name_H-M   'P 1'
#
loop_
_entity.id
_entity.type
_entity.pdbx_description
1 polymer ?
#
loop_
_entity_poly.entity_id
_entity_poly.type
_entity_poly.pdbx_seq_one_letter_code
_entity_poly.pdbx_strand_id
1 'polypeptide(L)'
;MDDTLAREQAARLHRTLEDARIGGRRLWVRYLALGGTAGELEVEGYRHGCLDLPVRQRDLLAWAANTLLDRRFHPRVPSSGDLAGAARAGAVGAGAGRDRGERASSAGAD
;
A
#
# COMPACT_ATOMS: atom_id res chain seq x y z
N MET A 1 -2.84 -0.57 13.96
CA MET A 1 -1.91 -0.07 12.92
C MET A 1 -1.97 -0.94 11.67
N ASP A 2 -2.05 -2.27 11.82
CA ASP A 2 -2.07 -3.22 10.70
C ASP A 2 -3.33 -3.08 9.81
N ASP A 3 -4.52 -2.89 10.40
CA ASP A 3 -5.79 -2.78 9.65
C ASP A 3 -5.89 -1.55 8.74
N THR A 4 -5.19 -0.46 9.08
CA THR A 4 -5.13 0.74 8.22
C THR A 4 -4.24 0.48 7.00
N LEU A 5 -3.12 -0.22 7.20
CA LEU A 5 -2.23 -0.60 6.09
C LEU A 5 -2.89 -1.64 5.20
N ALA A 6 -3.64 -2.59 5.77
CA ALA A 6 -4.40 -3.58 5.02
C ALA A 6 -5.42 -2.94 4.07
N ARG A 7 -6.21 -1.99 4.58
CA ARG A 7 -7.19 -1.23 3.78
C ARG A 7 -6.54 -0.32 2.75
N GLU A 8 -5.43 0.34 3.08
CA GLU A 8 -4.68 1.15 2.12
C GLU A 8 -4.11 0.29 0.98
N GLN A 9 -3.59 -0.90 1.31
CA GLN A 9 -3.10 -1.85 0.30
C GLN A 9 -4.23 -2.30 -0.63
N ALA A 10 -5.39 -2.66 -0.07
CA ALA A 10 -6.58 -3.03 -0.83
C ALA A 10 -7.02 -1.89 -1.77
N ALA A 11 -7.10 -0.66 -1.26
CA ALA A 11 -7.50 0.51 -2.03
C ALA A 11 -6.52 0.82 -3.19
N ARG A 12 -5.21 0.68 -2.96
CA ARG A 12 -4.21 0.84 -4.03
C ARG A 12 -4.30 -0.27 -5.06
N LEU A 13 -4.43 -1.53 -4.62
CA LEU A 13 -4.63 -2.67 -5.51
C LEU A 13 -5.86 -2.45 -6.40
N HIS A 14 -7.01 -2.10 -5.82
CA HIS A 14 -8.24 -1.84 -6.56
C HIS A 14 -8.05 -0.76 -7.61
N ARG A 15 -7.58 0.45 -7.21
CA ARG A 15 -7.39 1.57 -8.15
C ARG A 15 -6.45 1.22 -9.29
N THR A 16 -5.31 0.59 -9.00
CA THR A 16 -4.34 0.20 -10.04
C THR A 16 -4.92 -0.81 -11.03
N LEU A 17 -5.75 -1.74 -10.57
CA LEU A 17 -6.41 -2.71 -11.45
C LEU A 17 -7.49 -2.07 -12.32
N GLU A 18 -8.28 -1.15 -11.77
CA GLU A 18 -9.26 -0.35 -12.53
C GLU A 18 -8.56 0.46 -13.63
N ASP A 19 -7.52 1.21 -13.28
CA ASP A 19 -6.76 2.05 -14.22
C ASP A 19 -6.12 1.21 -15.34
N ALA A 20 -5.65 0.00 -15.01
CA ALA A 20 -5.06 -0.94 -15.97
C ALA A 20 -6.10 -1.83 -16.68
N ARG A 21 -7.40 -1.68 -16.37
CA ARG A 21 -8.51 -2.52 -16.87
C ARG A 21 -8.28 -4.02 -16.68
N ILE A 22 -7.74 -4.41 -15.54
CA ILE A 22 -7.51 -5.81 -15.16
C ILE A 22 -8.68 -6.27 -14.28
N GLY A 23 -9.50 -7.18 -14.80
CA GLY A 23 -10.63 -7.74 -14.05
C GLY A 23 -10.21 -8.66 -12.89
N GLY A 24 -11.06 -8.73 -11.86
CA GLY A 24 -10.84 -9.52 -10.64
C GLY A 24 -10.53 -10.99 -10.91
N ARG A 25 -11.27 -11.64 -11.82
CA ARG A 25 -11.02 -13.04 -12.21
C ARG A 25 -9.61 -13.26 -12.77
N ARG A 26 -9.08 -12.32 -13.56
CA ARG A 26 -7.74 -12.42 -14.15
C ARG A 26 -6.66 -12.28 -13.08
N LEU A 27 -6.86 -11.39 -12.10
CA LEU A 27 -6.02 -11.29 -10.92
C LEU A 27 -6.05 -12.60 -10.13
N TRP A 28 -7.23 -13.13 -9.84
CA TRP A 28 -7.40 -14.34 -9.04
C TRP A 28 -6.71 -15.56 -9.67
N VAL A 29 -6.88 -15.78 -10.97
CA VAL A 29 -6.19 -16.86 -11.68
C VAL A 29 -4.67 -16.72 -11.57
N ARG A 30 -4.13 -15.50 -11.71
CA ARG A 30 -2.69 -15.27 -11.56
C ARG A 30 -2.22 -15.51 -10.13
N TYR A 31 -2.98 -15.04 -9.15
CA TYR A 31 -2.71 -15.24 -7.72
C TYR A 31 -2.70 -16.73 -7.34
N LEU A 32 -3.67 -17.50 -7.81
CA LEU A 32 -3.70 -18.96 -7.62
C LEU A 32 -2.45 -19.64 -8.20
N ALA A 33 -2.04 -19.25 -9.41
CA ALA A 33 -0.83 -19.79 -10.04
C ALA A 33 0.46 -19.49 -9.25
N LEU A 34 0.43 -18.51 -8.33
CA LEU A 34 1.54 -18.16 -7.44
C LEU A 34 1.43 -18.81 -6.05
N GLY A 35 0.47 -19.73 -5.85
CA GLY A 35 0.25 -20.41 -4.56
C GLY A 35 -0.69 -19.66 -3.62
N GLY A 36 -1.59 -18.85 -4.18
CA GLY A 36 -2.70 -18.24 -3.44
C GLY A 36 -3.65 -19.28 -2.88
N THR A 37 -4.20 -19.03 -1.70
CA THR A 37 -5.09 -19.96 -0.99
C THR A 37 -6.51 -19.43 -0.80
N ALA A 38 -6.76 -18.15 -1.11
CA ALA A 38 -8.07 -17.53 -1.02
C ALA A 38 -8.93 -17.83 -2.26
N GLY A 39 -10.24 -17.98 -2.04
CA GLY A 39 -11.22 -18.13 -3.11
C GLY A 39 -11.42 -16.84 -3.92
N GLU A 40 -12.09 -16.96 -5.07
CA GLU A 40 -12.35 -15.82 -5.96
C GLU A 40 -13.15 -14.70 -5.25
N LEU A 41 -14.18 -15.08 -4.50
CA LEU A 41 -15.01 -14.14 -3.72
C LEU A 41 -14.23 -13.46 -2.59
N GLU A 42 -13.30 -14.15 -1.95
CA GLU A 42 -12.45 -13.57 -0.91
C GLU A 42 -11.47 -12.56 -1.52
N VAL A 43 -10.91 -12.86 -2.69
CA VAL A 43 -10.06 -11.91 -3.42
C VAL A 43 -10.87 -10.68 -3.85
N GLU A 44 -12.10 -10.88 -4.31
CA GLU A 44 -12.96 -9.77 -4.73
C GLU A 44 -13.39 -8.91 -3.53
N GLY A 45 -13.80 -9.53 -2.42
CA GLY A 45 -14.14 -8.78 -1.22
C GLY A 45 -12.92 -8.06 -0.62
N TYR A 46 -11.71 -8.61 -0.73
CA TYR A 46 -10.49 -7.89 -0.32
C TYR A 46 -10.24 -6.68 -1.22
N ARG A 47 -10.34 -6.86 -2.54
CA ARG A 47 -10.20 -5.77 -3.52
C ARG A 47 -11.19 -4.62 -3.23
N HIS A 48 -12.40 -4.93 -2.80
CA HIS A 48 -13.40 -3.92 -2.44
C HIS A 48 -13.32 -3.43 -0.98
N GLY A 49 -12.36 -3.93 -0.18
CA GLY A 49 -12.20 -3.57 1.23
C GLY A 49 -13.32 -4.10 2.14
N CYS A 50 -14.09 -5.09 1.68
CA CYS A 50 -15.17 -5.74 2.44
C CYS A 50 -14.66 -6.85 3.36
N LEU A 51 -13.44 -7.37 3.13
CA LEU A 51 -12.78 -8.34 4.01
C LEU A 51 -11.27 -8.11 4.04
N ASP A 52 -10.64 -8.58 5.11
CA ASP A 52 -9.20 -8.55 5.27
C ASP A 52 -8.59 -9.93 4.98
N LEU A 53 -7.47 -9.93 4.27
CA LEU A 53 -6.67 -11.13 4.03
C LEU A 53 -5.40 -11.11 4.88
N PRO A 54 -4.82 -12.27 5.21
CA PRO A 54 -3.51 -12.34 5.85
C PRO A 54 -2.43 -11.60 5.03
N VAL A 55 -1.45 -10.98 5.69
CA VAL A 55 -0.37 -10.20 5.06
C VAL A 55 0.24 -10.92 3.86
N ARG A 56 0.59 -12.21 4.02
CA ARG A 56 1.16 -13.04 2.96
C ARG A 56 0.27 -13.09 1.72
N GLN A 57 -1.05 -13.21 1.89
CA GLN A 57 -1.99 -13.28 0.78
C GLN A 57 -2.18 -11.93 0.10
N ARG A 58 -2.20 -10.84 0.87
CA ARG A 58 -2.24 -9.46 0.34
C ARG A 58 -1.01 -9.12 -0.51
N ASP A 59 0.17 -9.48 -0.02
CA ASP A 59 1.43 -9.25 -0.73
C ASP A 59 1.54 -10.13 -1.97
N LEU A 60 1.01 -11.36 -1.92
CA LEU A 60 0.91 -12.23 -3.10
C LEU A 60 -0.04 -11.66 -4.16
N LEU A 61 -1.16 -11.04 -3.76
CA LEU A 61 -2.05 -10.31 -4.67
C LEU A 61 -1.38 -9.08 -5.28
N ALA A 62 -0.64 -8.31 -4.49
CA ALA A 62 0.15 -7.19 -4.99
C ALA A 62 1.19 -7.66 -6.02
N TRP A 63 1.88 -8.77 -5.74
CA TRP A 63 2.83 -9.37 -6.68
C TRP A 63 2.14 -9.89 -7.95
N ALA A 64 1.02 -10.60 -7.82
CA ALA A 64 0.21 -11.08 -8.94
C ALA A 64 -0.22 -9.92 -9.84
N ALA A 65 -0.79 -8.86 -9.26
CA ALA A 65 -1.20 -7.65 -9.97
C ALA A 65 -0.02 -7.03 -10.71
N ASN A 66 1.11 -6.83 -10.02
CA ASN A 66 2.33 -6.31 -10.63
C ASN A 66 2.80 -7.17 -11.80
N THR A 67 2.70 -8.50 -11.75
CA THR A 67 3.08 -9.35 -12.89
C THR A 67 2.15 -9.22 -14.10
N LEU A 68 0.90 -8.81 -13.89
CA LEU A 68 -0.09 -8.58 -14.96
C LEU A 68 0.01 -7.18 -15.57
N LEU A 69 0.50 -6.21 -14.80
CA LEU A 69 0.71 -4.83 -15.24
C LEU A 69 1.85 -4.75 -16.26
N ASP A 70 1.67 -3.94 -17.30
CA ASP A 70 2.76 -3.54 -18.20
C ASP A 70 3.91 -2.91 -17.38
N ARG A 71 5.15 -3.15 -17.78
CA ARG A 71 6.34 -2.60 -17.11
C ARG A 71 6.36 -1.08 -17.07
N ARG A 72 5.68 -0.41 -18.01
CA ARG A 72 5.56 1.05 -18.08
C ARG A 72 4.51 1.59 -17.12
N PHE A 73 3.61 0.74 -16.60
CA PHE A 73 2.53 1.16 -15.73
C PHE A 73 3.05 1.55 -14.34
N HIS A 74 2.78 2.80 -13.94
CA HIS A 74 3.15 3.35 -12.64
C HIS A 74 1.99 4.18 -12.06
N PRO A 75 1.78 4.18 -10.74
CA PRO A 75 2.56 3.44 -9.74
C PRO A 75 2.26 1.93 -9.75
N ARG A 76 3.20 1.14 -9.21
CA ARG A 76 3.03 -0.31 -8.97
C ARG A 76 2.21 -0.53 -7.71
N VAL A 77 1.57 -1.70 -7.59
CA VAL A 77 0.84 -2.05 -6.36
C VAL A 77 1.86 -2.32 -5.24
N PRO A 78 1.81 -1.61 -4.12
CA PRO A 78 2.76 -1.80 -3.03
C PRO A 78 2.45 -3.06 -2.21
N SER A 79 3.51 -3.64 -1.65
CA SER A 79 3.40 -4.63 -0.57
C SER A 79 3.13 -3.97 0.78
N SER A 80 2.79 -4.78 1.78
CA SER A 80 2.67 -4.35 3.18
C SER A 80 3.98 -3.74 3.69
N GLY A 81 5.12 -4.28 3.25
CA GLY A 81 6.45 -3.76 3.57
C GLY A 81 6.71 -2.37 3.00
N ASP A 82 6.31 -2.13 1.73
CA ASP A 82 6.46 -0.82 1.08
C ASP A 82 5.62 0.25 1.78
N LEU A 83 4.39 -0.09 2.16
CA LEU A 83 3.50 0.82 2.89
C LEU A 83 4.02 1.12 4.30
N ALA A 84 4.52 0.11 5.02
CA ALA A 84 5.13 0.30 6.32
C ALA A 84 6.40 1.17 6.23
N GLY A 85 7.22 0.98 5.19
CA GLY A 85 8.39 1.82 4.91
C GLY A 85 8.00 3.28 4.64
N ALA A 86 7.00 3.50 3.79
CA ALA A 86 6.49 4.84 3.49
C ALA A 86 5.92 5.55 4.73
N ALA A 87 5.17 4.83 5.57
CA ALA A 87 4.62 5.38 6.82
C ALA A 87 5.73 5.82 7.79
N ARG A 88 6.80 5.03 7.92
CA ARG A 88 7.97 5.38 8.74
C ARG A 88 8.71 6.61 8.18
N ALA A 89 8.92 6.67 6.87
CA ALA A 89 9.58 7.82 6.23
C ALA A 89 8.78 9.13 6.43
N GLY A 90 7.46 9.07 6.32
CA GLY A 90 6.58 10.21 6.61
C GLY A 90 6.67 10.68 8.06
N ALA A 91 6.81 9.76 9.03
CA ALA A 91 6.99 10.11 10.44
C ALA A 91 8.35 10.80 10.72
N VAL A 92 9.43 10.36 10.06
CA VAL A 92 10.77 10.99 10.18
C VAL A 92 10.76 12.43 9.63
N GLY A 93 10.09 12.66 8.49
CA GLY A 93 9.93 14.00 7.92
C GLY A 93 9.13 14.96 8.82
N ALA A 94 8.13 14.47 9.54
CA ALA A 94 7.32 15.26 10.47
C ALA A 94 8.05 15.64 11.76
N GLY A 95 9.08 14.88 12.17
CA GLY A 95 9.86 15.13 13.39
C GLY A 95 11.00 16.15 13.22
N ALA A 96 11.57 16.26 12.01
CA ALA A 96 12.75 17.10 11.75
C ALA A 96 12.46 18.62 11.66
N GLY A 97 11.19 19.03 11.66
CA GLY A 97 10.77 20.43 11.50
C GLY A 97 10.57 21.25 12.78
N ARG A 98 10.80 20.69 13.99
CA ARG A 98 10.39 21.32 15.26
C ARG A 98 11.50 21.84 16.17
N ASP A 99 12.77 21.86 15.73
CA ASP A 99 13.90 22.18 16.63
C ASP A 99 14.77 23.37 16.19
N ARG A 100 14.26 24.24 15.31
CA ARG A 100 14.96 25.46 14.87
C ARG A 100 14.07 26.69 15.05
N GLY A 101 13.88 27.11 16.29
CA GLY A 101 13.04 28.28 16.55
C GLY A 101 13.04 28.81 17.98
N GLU A 102 14.10 28.64 18.77
CA GLU A 102 14.12 29.28 20.10
C GLU A 102 15.55 29.61 20.57
N ARG A 103 16.25 30.47 19.82
CA ARG A 103 17.41 31.23 20.33
C ARG A 103 17.48 32.60 19.67
N ALA A 104 16.57 33.49 20.04
CA ALA A 104 16.77 34.94 19.89
C ALA A 104 15.75 35.69 20.75
N SER A 105 16.07 35.94 22.01
CA SER A 105 15.66 37.16 22.74
C SER A 105 16.29 37.16 24.13
N SER A 106 17.60 37.43 24.21
CA SER A 106 18.21 38.01 25.41
C SER A 106 19.55 38.69 25.06
N ALA A 107 19.44 39.84 24.39
CA ALA A 107 20.42 40.93 24.32
C ALA A 107 19.66 42.05 23.60
N GLY A 108 19.42 43.25 24.10
CA GLY A 108 20.15 44.14 25.01
C GLY A 108 19.91 45.57 24.46
N ALA A 109 20.20 46.59 25.29
CA ALA A 109 20.10 48.04 25.03
C ALA A 109 18.68 48.64 25.18
N ASP A 110 18.45 49.76 25.87
CA ASP A 110 19.32 50.72 26.57
C ASP A 110 18.45 51.38 27.68
#